data_AF-A0A0G4GJ91-F1
#
_entry.id   AF-A0A0G4GJ91-F1
#
_cell.length_a   1.000
_cell.length_b   1.000
_cell.length_c   1.000
_cell.angle_alpha   90.00
_cell.angle_beta   90.00
_cell.angle_gamma   90.00
#
_symmetry.space_group_name_H-M   'P 1'
#
loop_
_entity.id
_entity.type
_entity.pdbx_description
1 polymer ?
#
loop_
_entity_poly.entity_id
_entity_poly.type
_entity_poly.pdbx_seq_one_letter_code
_entity_poly.pdbx_strand_id
1 'polypeptide(L)'
;MPDADACWLVGLPEDVERRLLTSLTAYDCVALRASSKSVGCQLVSEVNLTRRLDAAIREKGLGGVLTYQKRCETVLLILLQWMAAIFSVVSTLVQVTVGLSVLLFIYTSIRSWAVVLTSFLVQQPAVFLDGSVSLLSLLVWVVLFEVIEVAIRWLGEESIVVRAYRQFWVALNDLGHFLGVWILLECARSIAFLTPPLGVEIMAWLLRVSSSVWLFVMCLALSIILVFVTRSVKRRVALSIGKLFLECVVALLSISGICVAWLWSPSDECSVQLVTVAMRWHLCILPPVCLGIMCLRIWRGLMDVQLLIDTRASYLLRVLYVIEEGGCWDRCVSLIYYLKNSRRLPSLPIIITAHDLRRAGSRAVFISRPEAVRQYGLFSHRVRRPLAQIDYFNGQDYLGGLADTDALKYVSIDLTESDPPTRRDGYVYSSITDLIILVYPIDESTHSPLRPHVTYPSDLLTPPPKQYQLTPDVIRHARGQWNGCRKAGVWWVDKGTLWQVPNFILCGDKAADAFLVHVDSRLGICTTEPPVAWKRRPDERYPRTAALIRQKVVAA
;
A
#
# COMPACT_ATOMS: atom_id res chain seq x y z
N MET A 1 -26.92 18.48 34.17
CA MET A 1 -25.67 17.76 33.85
C MET A 1 -26.06 16.43 33.24
N PRO A 2 -25.84 16.18 31.94
CA PRO A 2 -26.02 14.85 31.37
C PRO A 2 -24.71 14.06 31.53
N ASP A 3 -24.83 12.83 32.04
CA ASP A 3 -23.74 11.87 32.18
C ASP A 3 -23.10 11.58 30.81
N ALA A 4 -21.81 11.92 30.68
CA ALA A 4 -21.04 11.74 29.46
C ALA A 4 -20.24 10.40 29.42
N ASP A 5 -20.39 9.53 30.42
CA ASP A 5 -19.61 8.29 30.57
C ASP A 5 -20.41 7.01 30.28
N ALA A 6 -21.39 7.06 29.38
CA ALA A 6 -22.10 5.86 28.94
C ALA A 6 -21.28 5.09 27.87
N CYS A 7 -20.42 4.17 28.31
CA CYS A 7 -19.82 3.16 27.44
C CYS A 7 -20.89 2.10 27.06
N TRP A 8 -21.07 1.83 25.76
CA TRP A 8 -22.28 1.18 25.22
C TRP A 8 -22.29 -0.36 25.24
N LEU A 9 -21.67 -0.98 26.25
CA LEU A 9 -21.81 -2.42 26.55
C LEU A 9 -22.80 -2.65 27.70
N VAL A 10 -23.93 -1.93 27.68
CA VAL A 10 -24.96 -2.04 28.71
C VAL A 10 -25.56 -3.44 28.72
N GLY A 11 -25.30 -4.18 29.80
CA GLY A 11 -25.88 -5.50 30.11
C GLY A 11 -24.89 -6.54 30.64
N LEU A 12 -23.58 -6.31 30.50
CA LEU A 12 -22.55 -7.19 31.06
C LEU A 12 -21.98 -6.58 32.35
N PRO A 13 -21.71 -7.38 33.39
CA PRO A 13 -20.96 -6.93 34.56
C PRO A 13 -19.60 -6.34 34.15
N GLU A 14 -19.18 -5.22 34.77
CA GLU A 14 -17.97 -4.47 34.39
C GLU A 14 -16.69 -5.31 34.35
N ASP A 15 -16.60 -6.35 35.19
CA ASP A 15 -15.48 -7.29 35.25
C ASP A 15 -15.46 -8.24 34.05
N VAL A 16 -16.64 -8.62 33.54
CA VAL A 16 -16.81 -9.43 32.32
C VAL A 16 -16.50 -8.60 31.08
N GLU A 17 -16.94 -7.34 31.04
CA GLU A 17 -16.60 -6.40 29.97
C GLU A 17 -15.08 -6.16 29.90
N ARG A 18 -14.44 -5.87 31.03
CA ARG A 18 -12.97 -5.69 31.10
C ARG A 18 -12.22 -6.96 30.68
N ARG A 19 -12.68 -8.15 31.07
CA ARG A 19 -12.08 -9.42 30.65
C ARG A 19 -12.30 -9.72 29.17
N LEU A 20 -13.48 -9.42 28.61
CA LEU A 20 -13.76 -9.59 27.18
C LEU A 20 -12.91 -8.64 26.34
N LEU A 21 -12.84 -7.36 26.70
CA LEU A 21 -12.07 -6.38 25.95
C LEU A 21 -10.55 -6.64 25.98
N THR A 22 -10.05 -7.33 27.00
CA THR A 22 -8.64 -7.72 27.10
C THR A 22 -8.33 -9.06 26.41
N SER A 23 -9.33 -9.92 26.21
CA SER A 23 -9.16 -11.25 25.59
C SER A 23 -9.55 -11.31 24.11
N LEU A 24 -10.38 -10.36 23.63
CA LEU A 24 -10.78 -10.29 22.24
C LEU A 24 -9.63 -9.80 21.35
N THR A 25 -9.06 -10.74 20.59
CA THR A 25 -8.16 -10.41 19.49
C THR A 25 -8.97 -9.85 18.31
N ALA A 26 -8.27 -9.21 17.36
CA ALA A 26 -8.92 -8.73 16.14
C ALA A 26 -9.63 -9.87 15.36
N TYR A 27 -9.19 -11.11 15.55
CA TYR A 27 -9.80 -12.32 14.97
C TYR A 27 -11.12 -12.68 15.66
N ASP A 28 -11.20 -12.55 16.99
CA ASP A 28 -12.41 -12.86 17.77
C ASP A 28 -13.54 -11.87 17.51
N CYS A 29 -13.21 -10.61 17.20
CA CYS A 29 -14.18 -9.62 16.73
C CYS A 29 -14.82 -10.00 15.39
N VAL A 30 -14.09 -10.70 14.51
CA VAL A 30 -14.62 -11.21 13.23
C VAL A 30 -15.54 -12.41 13.48
N ALA A 31 -15.19 -13.29 14.42
CA ALA A 31 -16.02 -14.42 14.83
C ALA A 31 -17.32 -13.98 15.52
N LEU A 32 -17.24 -12.98 16.42
CA LEU A 32 -18.41 -12.32 17.02
C LEU A 32 -19.30 -11.64 15.98
N ARG A 33 -18.70 -11.03 14.95
CA ARG A 33 -19.46 -10.45 13.84
C ARG A 33 -20.18 -11.52 13.02
N ALA A 34 -19.54 -12.68 12.81
CA ALA A 34 -20.13 -13.81 12.10
C ALA A 34 -21.30 -14.44 12.88
N SER A 35 -21.19 -14.54 14.20
CA SER A 35 -22.29 -15.03 15.06
C SER A 35 -23.40 -13.98 15.29
N SER A 36 -23.08 -12.68 15.28
CA SER A 36 -24.06 -11.59 15.47
C SER A 36 -25.09 -11.44 14.34
N LYS A 37 -24.93 -12.15 13.22
CA LYS A 37 -25.96 -12.19 12.17
C LYS A 37 -27.31 -12.73 12.69
N SER A 38 -27.32 -13.50 13.78
CA SER A 38 -28.56 -13.99 14.40
C SER A 38 -29.12 -13.09 15.51
N VAL A 39 -28.38 -12.08 15.99
CA VAL A 39 -28.79 -11.20 17.09
C VAL A 39 -28.55 -9.73 16.71
N GLY A 40 -29.53 -9.09 16.09
CA GLY A 40 -29.76 -7.64 16.18
C GLY A 40 -28.62 -6.66 15.83
N CYS A 41 -27.63 -7.02 15.00
CA CYS A 41 -26.47 -6.17 14.72
C CYS A 41 -26.72 -4.97 13.76
N GLN A 42 -27.93 -4.40 13.73
CA GLN A 42 -28.22 -3.15 12.99
C GLN A 42 -27.35 -1.96 13.47
N LEU A 43 -26.81 -2.04 14.69
CA LEU A 43 -25.96 -1.05 15.34
C LEU A 43 -24.59 -0.85 14.66
N VAL A 44 -24.02 -1.87 13.99
CA VAL A 44 -22.73 -1.78 13.26
C VAL A 44 -22.97 -1.72 11.75
N SER A 45 -24.04 -1.06 11.33
CA SER A 45 -24.21 -0.68 9.93
C SER A 45 -23.32 0.52 9.60
N GLU A 46 -22.80 0.53 8.38
CA GLU A 46 -21.94 1.61 7.89
C GLU A 46 -22.63 2.97 7.93
N VAL A 47 -23.94 3.00 7.63
CA VAL A 47 -24.78 4.19 7.71
C VAL A 47 -24.85 4.72 9.15
N ASN A 48 -25.00 3.82 10.14
CA ASN A 48 -25.02 4.23 11.54
C ASN A 48 -23.66 4.76 12.00
N LEU A 49 -22.56 4.07 11.64
CA LEU A 49 -21.20 4.53 11.96
C LEU A 49 -20.88 5.88 11.32
N THR A 50 -21.28 6.09 10.07
CA THR A 50 -21.11 7.36 9.35
C THR A 50 -21.88 8.47 10.06
N ARG A 51 -23.14 8.22 10.45
CA ARG A 51 -23.97 9.19 11.19
C ARG A 51 -23.37 9.54 12.55
N ARG A 52 -22.92 8.53 13.31
CA ARG A 52 -22.26 8.73 14.61
C ARG A 52 -20.96 9.51 14.46
N LEU A 53 -20.15 9.18 13.46
CA LEU A 53 -18.90 9.88 13.19
C LEU A 53 -19.14 11.33 12.78
N ASP A 54 -20.13 11.60 11.92
CA ASP A 54 -20.52 12.96 11.56
C ASP A 54 -21.06 13.75 12.77
N ALA A 55 -21.73 13.09 13.72
CA ALA A 55 -22.18 13.69 14.98
C ALA A 55 -20.99 14.00 15.90
N ALA A 56 -20.09 13.03 16.13
CA ALA A 56 -18.90 13.21 16.96
C ALA A 56 -17.97 14.31 16.43
N ILE A 57 -17.75 14.38 15.11
CA ILE A 57 -16.98 15.46 14.47
C ILE A 57 -17.64 16.82 14.71
N ARG A 58 -18.97 16.91 14.69
CA ARG A 58 -19.69 18.16 14.90
C ARG A 58 -19.66 18.58 16.37
N GLU A 59 -19.91 17.64 17.28
CA GLU A 59 -19.93 17.86 18.73
C GLU A 59 -18.56 18.32 19.24
N LYS A 60 -17.47 17.71 18.75
CA LYS A 60 -16.10 18.10 19.11
C LYS A 60 -15.58 19.32 18.34
N GLY A 61 -16.43 20.02 17.56
CA GLY A 61 -16.02 21.22 16.80
C GLY A 61 -15.01 20.95 15.68
N LEU A 62 -14.89 19.70 15.21
CA LEU A 62 -13.85 19.26 14.28
C LEU A 62 -14.21 19.47 12.80
N GLY A 63 -15.46 19.81 12.47
CA GLY A 63 -15.96 19.85 11.08
C GLY A 63 -15.19 20.79 10.13
N GLY A 64 -14.51 21.81 10.66
CA GLY A 64 -13.66 22.72 9.88
C GLY A 64 -12.20 22.28 9.73
N VAL A 65 -11.75 21.30 10.52
CA VAL A 65 -10.34 20.90 10.61
C VAL A 65 -10.09 19.46 10.21
N LEU A 66 -11.01 18.54 10.51
CA LEU A 66 -10.88 17.12 10.23
C LEU A 66 -12.09 16.63 9.44
N THR A 67 -11.83 15.70 8.54
CA THR A 67 -12.86 14.91 7.87
C THR A 67 -12.31 13.50 7.70
N TYR A 68 -13.14 12.58 7.24
CA TYR A 68 -12.71 11.20 6.97
C TYR A 68 -12.92 10.88 5.50
N GLN A 69 -12.21 9.85 5.04
CA GLN A 69 -12.31 9.40 3.67
C GLN A 69 -13.67 8.70 3.46
N LYS A 70 -14.67 9.45 3.02
CA LYS A 70 -15.90 8.89 2.43
C LYS A 70 -15.48 8.15 1.16
N ARG A 71 -15.48 6.82 1.18
CA ARG A 71 -15.12 6.06 -0.03
C ARG A 71 -16.08 6.43 -1.15
N CYS A 72 -15.53 6.68 -2.33
CA CYS A 72 -16.25 6.38 -3.56
C CYS A 72 -16.27 4.86 -3.69
N GLU A 73 -17.45 4.24 -3.59
CA GLU A 73 -17.66 2.81 -3.86
C GLU A 73 -17.01 2.34 -5.17
N THR A 74 -16.86 3.27 -6.12
CA THR A 74 -16.22 3.05 -7.41
C THR A 74 -14.83 2.43 -7.32
N VAL A 75 -13.96 2.81 -6.37
CA VAL A 75 -12.59 2.26 -6.36
C VAL A 75 -12.57 0.79 -5.95
N LEU A 76 -13.40 0.39 -4.98
CA LEU A 76 -13.48 -1.02 -4.58
C LEU A 76 -14.12 -1.85 -5.70
N LEU A 77 -15.18 -1.34 -6.32
CA LEU A 77 -15.83 -2.01 -7.45
C LEU A 77 -14.89 -2.16 -8.64
N ILE A 78 -14.13 -1.11 -8.96
CA ILE A 78 -13.06 -1.16 -9.96
C ILE A 78 -12.07 -2.24 -9.54
N LEU A 79 -11.53 -2.23 -8.33
CA LEU A 79 -10.53 -3.21 -7.91
C LEU A 79 -11.07 -4.66 -7.96
N LEU A 80 -12.33 -4.87 -7.57
CA LEU A 80 -13.01 -6.17 -7.64
C LEU A 80 -13.22 -6.61 -9.09
N GLN A 81 -13.63 -5.69 -9.97
CA GLN A 81 -13.79 -5.94 -11.40
C GLN A 81 -12.46 -6.26 -12.07
N TRP A 82 -11.39 -5.57 -11.69
CA TRP A 82 -10.02 -5.86 -12.12
C TRP A 82 -9.57 -7.25 -11.64
N MET A 83 -9.87 -7.62 -10.40
CA MET A 83 -9.56 -8.95 -9.90
C MET A 83 -10.34 -10.04 -10.66
N ALA A 84 -11.63 -9.83 -10.89
CA ALA A 84 -12.45 -10.75 -11.67
C ALA A 84 -11.92 -10.92 -13.10
N ALA A 85 -11.49 -9.83 -13.74
CA ALA A 85 -10.86 -9.87 -15.05
C ALA A 85 -9.55 -10.66 -15.04
N ILE A 86 -8.68 -10.44 -14.05
CA ILE A 86 -7.42 -11.19 -13.90
C ILE A 86 -7.70 -12.68 -13.66
N PHE A 87 -8.64 -13.03 -12.77
CA PHE A 87 -9.01 -14.43 -12.53
C PHE A 87 -9.58 -15.10 -13.78
N SER A 88 -10.37 -14.38 -14.58
CA SER A 88 -10.87 -14.88 -15.86
C SER A 88 -9.73 -15.19 -16.84
N VAL A 89 -8.77 -14.26 -16.99
CA VAL A 89 -7.58 -14.44 -17.86
C VAL A 89 -6.68 -15.58 -17.36
N VAL A 90 -6.45 -15.68 -16.06
CA VAL A 90 -5.67 -16.79 -15.49
C VAL A 90 -6.39 -18.11 -15.72
N SER A 91 -7.70 -18.17 -15.51
CA SER A 91 -8.50 -19.38 -15.72
C SER A 91 -8.45 -19.85 -17.18
N THR A 92 -8.56 -18.95 -18.15
CA THR A 92 -8.44 -19.30 -19.57
C THR A 92 -7.03 -19.75 -19.92
N LEU A 93 -5.99 -19.11 -19.38
CA LEU A 93 -4.60 -19.57 -19.55
C LEU A 93 -4.40 -20.98 -18.97
N VAL A 94 -4.97 -21.29 -17.80
CA VAL A 94 -4.91 -22.63 -17.21
C VAL A 94 -5.58 -23.64 -18.14
N GLN A 95 -6.80 -23.33 -18.61
CA GLN A 95 -7.56 -24.21 -19.50
C GLN A 95 -6.82 -24.49 -20.81
N VAL A 96 -6.24 -23.46 -21.44
CA VAL A 96 -5.42 -23.60 -22.65
C VAL A 96 -4.18 -24.44 -22.38
N THR A 97 -3.49 -24.20 -21.26
CA THR A 97 -2.26 -24.95 -20.92
C THR A 97 -2.56 -26.42 -20.64
N VAL A 98 -3.64 -26.71 -19.91
CA VAL A 98 -4.08 -28.08 -19.63
C VAL A 98 -4.52 -28.76 -20.93
N GLY A 99 -5.32 -28.09 -21.75
CA GLY A 99 -5.75 -28.60 -23.06
C GLY A 99 -4.57 -28.91 -23.98
N LEU A 100 -3.60 -28.01 -24.07
CA LEU A 100 -2.37 -28.21 -24.83
C LEU A 100 -1.54 -29.39 -24.28
N SER A 101 -1.45 -29.51 -22.95
CA SER A 101 -0.72 -30.62 -22.31
C SER A 101 -1.36 -31.97 -22.62
N VAL A 102 -2.68 -32.06 -22.58
CA VAL A 102 -3.44 -33.26 -22.95
C VAL A 102 -3.22 -33.59 -24.43
N LEU A 103 -3.29 -32.59 -25.32
CA LEU A 103 -3.06 -32.78 -26.75
C LEU A 103 -1.65 -33.30 -27.04
N LEU A 104 -0.62 -32.71 -26.41
CA LEU A 104 0.76 -33.16 -26.53
C LEU A 104 0.94 -34.57 -25.99
N PHE A 105 0.26 -34.92 -24.89
CA PHE A 105 0.29 -36.28 -24.34
C PHE A 105 -0.32 -37.32 -25.29
N ILE A 106 -1.47 -37.01 -25.90
CA ILE A 106 -2.12 -37.86 -26.91
C ILE A 106 -1.23 -38.00 -28.14
N TYR A 107 -0.74 -36.89 -28.68
CA TYR A 107 0.13 -36.88 -29.87
C TYR A 107 1.41 -37.69 -29.65
N THR A 108 2.10 -37.48 -28.53
CA THR A 108 3.32 -38.23 -28.20
C THR A 108 3.05 -39.72 -28.02
N SER A 109 1.90 -40.09 -27.44
CA SER A 109 1.49 -41.49 -27.30
C SER A 109 1.25 -42.13 -28.66
N ILE A 110 0.49 -41.47 -29.54
CA ILE A 110 0.21 -42.03 -30.87
C ILE A 110 1.49 -42.12 -31.71
N ARG A 111 2.36 -41.12 -31.66
CA ARG A 111 3.68 -41.17 -32.30
C ARG A 111 4.52 -42.35 -31.79
N SER A 112 4.54 -42.59 -30.48
CA SER A 112 5.28 -43.73 -29.91
C SER A 112 4.73 -45.08 -30.37
N TRP A 113 3.40 -45.21 -30.46
CA TRP A 113 2.75 -46.39 -31.01
C TRP A 113 3.06 -46.59 -32.50
N ALA A 114 3.04 -45.52 -33.29
CA ALA A 114 3.38 -45.57 -34.70
C ALA A 114 4.83 -46.06 -34.90
N VAL A 115 5.79 -45.56 -34.13
CA VAL A 115 7.20 -46.01 -34.19
C VAL A 115 7.30 -47.51 -33.88
N VAL A 116 6.70 -47.97 -32.77
CA VAL A 116 6.71 -49.40 -32.39
C VAL A 116 6.07 -50.26 -33.48
N LEU A 117 4.93 -49.83 -34.02
CA LEU A 117 4.23 -50.56 -35.08
C LEU A 117 5.06 -50.60 -36.38
N THR A 118 5.68 -49.49 -36.77
CA THR A 118 6.57 -49.45 -37.93
C THR A 118 7.79 -50.35 -37.75
N SER A 119 8.40 -50.36 -36.56
CA SER A 119 9.54 -51.25 -36.27
C SER A 119 9.12 -52.73 -36.34
N PHE A 120 7.93 -53.06 -35.83
CA PHE A 120 7.38 -54.41 -35.90
C PHE A 120 7.07 -54.85 -37.34
N LEU A 121 6.50 -53.94 -38.15
CA LEU A 121 6.18 -54.19 -39.56
C LEU A 121 7.45 -54.29 -40.44
N VAL A 122 8.50 -53.52 -40.13
CA VAL A 122 9.79 -53.55 -40.84
C VAL A 122 10.62 -54.79 -40.48
N GLN A 123 10.40 -55.41 -39.31
CA GLN A 123 11.07 -56.66 -38.93
C GLN A 123 10.52 -57.92 -39.63
N GLN A 124 9.45 -57.81 -40.41
CA GLN A 124 9.01 -58.87 -41.32
C GLN A 124 9.85 -58.78 -42.62
N PRO A 125 10.45 -59.90 -43.10
CA PRO A 125 11.37 -59.83 -44.22
C PRO A 125 10.67 -59.48 -45.53
N ALA A 126 11.20 -58.40 -46.13
CA ALA A 126 11.19 -57.95 -47.52
C ALA A 126 10.34 -58.72 -48.54
N VAL A 127 9.45 -57.99 -49.20
CA VAL A 127 9.54 -57.65 -50.63
C VAL A 127 8.39 -56.67 -50.93
N PHE A 128 8.70 -55.55 -51.59
CA PHE A 128 7.81 -54.42 -51.91
C PHE A 128 7.42 -53.49 -50.75
N LEU A 129 7.99 -52.27 -50.75
CA LEU A 129 7.25 -51.02 -51.02
C LEU A 129 8.12 -49.81 -50.66
N ASP A 130 8.81 -49.26 -51.67
CA ASP A 130 9.52 -47.98 -51.60
C ASP A 130 8.55 -46.77 -51.67
N GLY A 131 7.23 -47.02 -51.71
CA GLY A 131 6.17 -46.00 -51.76
C GLY A 131 5.17 -46.01 -50.59
N SER A 132 5.25 -47.00 -49.68
CA SER A 132 4.25 -47.17 -48.61
C SER A 132 4.51 -46.30 -47.37
N VAL A 133 5.73 -45.83 -47.16
CA VAL A 133 6.10 -45.03 -45.97
C VAL A 133 5.35 -43.70 -45.92
N SER A 134 5.20 -43.02 -47.06
CA SER A 134 4.41 -41.78 -47.15
C SER A 134 2.92 -42.01 -46.90
N LEU A 135 2.38 -43.13 -47.39
CA LEU A 135 0.96 -43.47 -47.24
C LEU A 135 0.64 -43.89 -45.80
N LEU A 136 1.56 -44.63 -45.14
CA LEU A 136 1.46 -44.96 -43.72
C LEU A 136 1.55 -43.71 -42.83
N SER A 137 2.44 -42.77 -43.15
CA SER A 137 2.53 -41.48 -42.45
C SER A 137 1.21 -40.71 -42.54
N LEU A 138 0.62 -40.63 -43.74
CA LEU A 138 -0.65 -39.95 -43.98
C LEU A 138 -1.82 -40.67 -43.29
N LEU A 139 -1.80 -42.01 -43.27
CA LEU A 139 -2.81 -42.82 -42.58
C LEU A 139 -2.74 -42.67 -41.06
N VAL A 140 -1.53 -42.55 -40.48
CA VAL A 140 -1.34 -42.23 -39.06
C VAL A 140 -1.95 -40.87 -38.73
N TRP A 141 -1.82 -39.88 -39.60
CA TRP A 141 -2.44 -38.55 -39.41
C TRP A 141 -3.97 -38.58 -39.51
N VAL A 142 -4.54 -39.31 -40.48
CA VAL A 142 -5.99 -39.45 -40.63
C VAL A 142 -6.59 -40.20 -39.44
N VAL A 143 -5.96 -41.30 -39.01
CA VAL A 143 -6.41 -42.08 -37.84
C VAL A 143 -6.28 -41.25 -36.56
N LEU A 144 -5.25 -40.42 -36.41
CA LEU A 144 -5.11 -39.51 -35.27
C LEU A 144 -6.30 -38.55 -35.16
N PHE A 145 -6.75 -37.99 -36.29
CA PHE A 145 -7.84 -37.02 -36.33
C PHE A 145 -9.18 -37.67 -35.95
N GLU A 146 -9.46 -38.85 -36.50
CA GLU A 146 -10.66 -39.63 -36.19
C GLU A 146 -10.70 -40.10 -34.72
N VAL A 147 -9.55 -40.55 -34.19
CA VAL A 147 -9.45 -40.97 -32.78
C VAL A 147 -9.70 -39.80 -31.83
N ILE A 148 -9.22 -38.59 -32.16
CA ILE A 148 -9.49 -37.38 -31.38
C ILE A 148 -10.99 -37.03 -31.45
N GLU A 149 -11.63 -37.13 -32.62
CA GLU A 149 -13.07 -36.84 -32.77
C GLU A 149 -13.94 -37.84 -31.99
N VAL A 150 -13.60 -39.13 -32.05
CA VAL A 150 -14.28 -40.19 -31.29
C VAL A 150 -14.06 -40.02 -29.78
N ALA A 151 -12.85 -39.66 -29.35
CA ALA A 151 -12.56 -39.38 -27.94
C ALA A 151 -13.36 -38.17 -27.41
N ILE A 152 -13.55 -37.14 -28.24
CA ILE A 152 -14.41 -35.98 -27.92
C ILE A 152 -15.88 -36.41 -27.76
N ARG A 153 -16.39 -37.25 -28.67
CA ARG A 153 -17.75 -37.80 -28.56
C ARG A 153 -17.93 -38.67 -27.31
N TRP A 154 -16.91 -39.44 -26.94
CA TRP A 154 -16.92 -40.30 -25.75
C TRP A 154 -16.88 -39.52 -24.43
N LEU A 155 -16.09 -38.44 -24.37
CA LEU A 155 -15.97 -37.62 -23.17
C LEU A 155 -17.23 -36.79 -22.88
N GLY A 156 -18.10 -36.61 -23.87
CA GLY A 156 -19.33 -35.82 -23.78
C GLY A 156 -19.08 -34.31 -23.84
N GLU A 157 -20.02 -33.56 -24.41
CA GLU A 157 -19.85 -32.11 -24.63
C GLU A 157 -19.64 -31.29 -23.35
N GLU A 158 -20.16 -31.80 -22.23
CA GLU A 158 -20.03 -31.15 -20.92
C GLU A 158 -18.65 -31.33 -20.29
N SER A 159 -17.79 -32.20 -20.83
CA SER A 159 -16.46 -32.45 -20.28
C SER A 159 -15.57 -31.20 -20.34
N ILE A 160 -14.86 -30.93 -19.23
CA ILE A 160 -13.86 -29.87 -19.14
C ILE A 160 -12.78 -30.02 -20.23
N VAL A 161 -12.44 -31.27 -20.61
CA VAL A 161 -11.45 -31.56 -21.66
C VAL A 161 -11.97 -31.12 -23.02
N VAL A 162 -13.24 -31.39 -23.33
CA VAL A 162 -13.88 -31.02 -24.60
C VAL A 162 -14.01 -29.50 -24.71
N ARG A 163 -14.39 -28.82 -23.62
CA ARG A 163 -14.45 -27.34 -23.59
C ARG A 163 -13.08 -26.69 -23.76
N ALA A 164 -12.06 -27.20 -23.07
CA ALA A 164 -10.68 -26.72 -23.19
C ALA A 164 -10.12 -26.95 -24.61
N TYR A 165 -10.39 -28.11 -25.19
CA TYR A 165 -10.00 -28.42 -26.58
C TYR A 165 -10.69 -27.48 -27.59
N ARG A 166 -11.99 -27.20 -27.42
CA ARG A 166 -12.73 -26.29 -28.31
C ARG A 166 -12.22 -24.86 -28.22
N GLN A 167 -11.95 -24.37 -27.01
CA GLN A 167 -11.37 -23.03 -26.81
C GLN A 167 -9.94 -22.95 -27.38
N PHE A 168 -9.14 -23.99 -27.20
CA PHE A 168 -7.83 -24.11 -27.84
C PHE A 168 -7.97 -24.07 -29.38
N TRP A 169 -8.90 -24.82 -29.95
CA TRP A 169 -9.13 -24.87 -31.40
C TRP A 169 -9.59 -23.53 -31.97
N VAL A 170 -10.50 -22.82 -31.29
CA VAL A 170 -10.92 -21.46 -31.67
C VAL A 170 -9.72 -20.50 -31.64
N ALA A 171 -8.92 -20.52 -30.56
CA ALA A 171 -7.72 -19.71 -30.46
C ALA A 171 -6.65 -20.08 -31.52
N LEU A 172 -6.56 -21.34 -31.91
CA LEU A 172 -5.66 -21.84 -32.95
C LEU A 172 -6.10 -21.40 -34.35
N ASN A 173 -7.42 -21.39 -34.61
CA ASN A 173 -8.02 -20.87 -35.83
C ASN A 173 -7.78 -19.37 -36.00
N ASP A 174 -7.87 -18.60 -34.90
CA ASP A 174 -7.53 -17.18 -34.90
C ASP A 174 -6.03 -16.93 -35.16
N LEU A 175 -5.17 -17.94 -34.88
CA LEU A 175 -3.73 -17.94 -35.19
C LEU A 175 -3.40 -18.47 -36.61
N GLY A 176 -4.42 -18.78 -37.42
CA GLY A 176 -4.38 -19.70 -38.56
C GLY A 176 -3.35 -19.43 -39.67
N HIS A 177 -2.71 -18.26 -39.72
CA HIS A 177 -1.66 -17.99 -40.71
C HIS A 177 -0.29 -18.61 -40.37
N PHE A 178 0.04 -18.83 -39.10
CA PHE A 178 1.36 -19.35 -38.72
C PHE A 178 1.45 -20.88 -38.70
N LEU A 179 0.36 -21.57 -38.32
CA LEU A 179 0.36 -23.02 -38.19
C LEU A 179 0.34 -23.73 -39.56
N GLY A 180 -0.38 -23.18 -40.54
CA GLY A 180 -0.38 -23.69 -41.92
C GLY A 180 1.01 -23.63 -42.57
N VAL A 181 1.75 -22.52 -42.34
CA VAL A 181 3.13 -22.35 -42.82
C VAL A 181 4.08 -23.32 -42.11
N TRP A 182 3.91 -23.52 -40.80
CA TRP A 182 4.73 -24.45 -40.01
C TRP A 182 4.51 -25.92 -40.39
N ILE A 183 3.26 -26.34 -40.61
CA ILE A 183 2.92 -27.70 -41.07
C ILE A 183 3.46 -27.95 -42.49
N LEU A 184 3.36 -26.96 -43.40
CA LEU A 184 3.99 -27.03 -44.72
C LEU A 184 5.52 -27.15 -44.64
N LEU A 185 6.15 -26.42 -43.71
CA LEU A 185 7.59 -26.49 -43.48
C LEU A 185 8.01 -27.88 -42.98
N GLU A 186 7.22 -28.49 -42.09
CA GLU A 186 7.58 -29.76 -41.46
C GLU A 186 7.24 -30.99 -42.32
N CYS A 187 6.24 -30.87 -43.19
CA CYS A 187 6.04 -31.79 -44.31
C CYS A 187 7.20 -31.71 -45.32
N ALA A 188 7.67 -30.51 -45.67
CA ALA A 188 8.83 -30.33 -46.55
C ALA A 188 10.13 -30.86 -45.90
N ARG A 189 10.25 -30.76 -44.57
CA ARG A 189 11.40 -31.25 -43.81
C ARG A 189 11.43 -32.77 -43.65
N SER A 190 10.27 -33.41 -43.56
CA SER A 190 10.15 -34.88 -43.51
C SER A 190 10.57 -35.54 -44.83
N ILE A 191 10.46 -34.81 -45.95
CA ILE A 191 10.94 -35.26 -47.27
C ILE A 191 12.48 -35.17 -47.36
N ALA A 192 13.12 -34.30 -46.59
CA ALA A 192 14.59 -34.14 -46.58
C ALA A 192 15.34 -35.19 -45.72
N PHE A 193 14.63 -36.09 -45.04
CA PHE A 193 15.19 -37.04 -44.06
C PHE A 193 15.77 -38.34 -44.65
N LEU A 194 15.88 -38.45 -45.98
CA LEU A 194 16.24 -39.68 -46.68
C LEU A 194 17.75 -39.94 -46.86
N THR A 195 18.65 -39.19 -46.21
CA THR A 195 20.10 -39.48 -46.23
C THR A 195 20.76 -39.35 -44.84
N PRO A 196 21.28 -40.45 -44.24
CA PRO A 196 22.15 -40.37 -43.06
C PRO A 196 23.56 -39.90 -43.50
N PRO A 197 24.24 -39.00 -42.77
CA PRO A 197 24.32 -38.90 -41.30
C PRO A 197 23.76 -37.60 -40.67
N LEU A 198 23.08 -36.74 -41.43
CA LEU A 198 22.60 -35.42 -40.95
C LEU A 198 21.48 -35.51 -39.88
N GLY A 199 20.76 -36.63 -39.79
CA GLY A 199 19.54 -36.75 -38.97
C GLY A 199 19.75 -36.56 -37.46
N VAL A 200 20.89 -36.97 -36.91
CA VAL A 200 21.19 -36.88 -35.47
C VAL A 200 21.53 -35.44 -35.06
N GLU A 201 22.32 -34.73 -35.87
CA GLU A 201 22.63 -33.31 -35.63
C GLU A 201 21.40 -32.42 -35.80
N ILE A 202 20.52 -32.74 -36.76
CA ILE A 202 19.25 -32.03 -36.95
C ILE A 202 18.30 -32.27 -35.77
N MET A 203 18.25 -33.47 -35.19
CA MET A 203 17.43 -33.77 -34.00
C MET A 203 17.91 -32.98 -32.77
N ALA A 204 19.23 -32.93 -32.55
CA ALA A 204 19.83 -32.12 -31.50
C ALA A 204 19.59 -30.61 -31.72
N TRP A 205 19.63 -30.14 -32.97
CA TRP A 205 19.31 -28.76 -33.34
C TRP A 205 17.82 -28.43 -33.15
N LEU A 206 16.92 -29.34 -33.52
CA LEU A 206 15.47 -29.21 -33.33
C LEU A 206 15.07 -29.17 -31.85
N LEU A 207 15.71 -29.99 -31.02
CA LEU A 207 15.53 -29.94 -29.56
C LEU A 207 16.00 -28.59 -28.98
N ARG A 208 17.13 -28.05 -29.45
CA ARG A 208 17.58 -26.69 -29.06
C ARG A 208 16.60 -25.61 -29.52
N VAL A 209 16.06 -25.71 -30.72
CA VAL A 209 15.11 -24.72 -31.25
C VAL A 209 13.78 -24.81 -30.50
N SER A 210 13.27 -26.01 -30.21
CA SER A 210 12.02 -26.21 -29.46
C SER A 210 12.12 -25.67 -28.03
N SER A 211 13.21 -25.97 -27.30
CA SER A 211 13.43 -25.44 -25.96
C SER A 211 13.58 -23.91 -25.99
N SER A 212 14.24 -23.37 -27.01
CA SER A 212 14.44 -21.91 -27.19
C SER A 212 13.15 -21.19 -27.55
N VAL A 213 12.28 -21.78 -28.37
CA VAL A 213 10.97 -21.23 -28.71
C VAL A 213 10.05 -21.23 -27.50
N TRP A 214 10.06 -22.28 -26.67
CA TRP A 214 9.31 -22.29 -25.41
C TRP A 214 9.80 -21.24 -24.42
N LEU A 215 11.12 -21.09 -24.29
CA LEU A 215 11.75 -20.03 -23.51
C LEU A 215 11.33 -18.65 -24.03
N PHE A 216 11.32 -18.47 -25.36
CA PHE A 216 10.93 -17.23 -25.99
C PHE A 216 9.44 -16.89 -25.78
N VAL A 217 8.54 -17.87 -25.96
CA VAL A 217 7.09 -17.69 -25.73
C VAL A 217 6.80 -17.39 -24.26
N MET A 218 7.45 -18.10 -23.33
CA MET A 218 7.37 -17.80 -21.89
C MET A 218 7.90 -16.40 -21.60
N CYS A 219 9.08 -16.02 -22.12
CA CYS A 219 9.66 -14.70 -21.95
C CYS A 219 8.80 -13.59 -22.55
N LEU A 220 8.15 -13.82 -23.69
CA LEU A 220 7.25 -12.86 -24.33
C LEU A 220 5.96 -12.67 -23.53
N ALA A 221 5.33 -13.77 -23.10
CA ALA A 221 4.16 -13.72 -22.21
C ALA A 221 4.50 -13.02 -20.89
N LEU A 222 5.67 -13.33 -20.31
CA LEU A 222 6.21 -12.68 -19.12
C LEU A 222 6.47 -11.18 -19.33
N SER A 223 7.01 -10.80 -20.49
CA SER A 223 7.29 -9.39 -20.84
C SER A 223 5.99 -8.60 -20.99
N ILE A 224 4.97 -9.18 -21.61
CA ILE A 224 3.64 -8.57 -21.75
C ILE A 224 2.99 -8.40 -20.37
N ILE A 225 3.04 -9.42 -19.51
CA ILE A 225 2.53 -9.33 -18.13
C ILE A 225 3.28 -8.26 -17.34
N LEU A 226 4.62 -8.19 -17.45
CA LEU A 226 5.44 -7.20 -16.75
C LEU A 226 5.16 -5.77 -17.22
N VAL A 227 5.04 -5.53 -18.53
CA VAL A 227 4.69 -4.23 -19.11
C VAL A 227 3.27 -3.81 -18.70
N PHE A 228 2.34 -4.75 -18.64
CA PHE A 228 0.97 -4.49 -18.23
C PHE A 228 0.88 -4.14 -16.73
N VAL A 229 1.58 -4.89 -15.88
CA VAL A 229 1.64 -4.64 -14.41
C VAL A 229 2.38 -3.34 -14.08
N THR A 230 3.46 -3.02 -14.79
CA THR A 230 4.24 -1.79 -14.55
C THR A 230 3.50 -0.52 -14.98
N ARG A 231 2.60 -0.60 -15.97
CA ARG A 231 1.76 0.55 -16.39
C ARG A 231 0.56 0.80 -15.47
N SER A 232 0.05 -0.21 -14.78
CA SER A 232 -1.26 -0.14 -14.11
C SER A 232 -1.20 0.01 -12.58
N VAL A 233 -0.04 -0.23 -11.95
CA VAL A 233 0.05 -0.29 -10.48
C VAL A 233 1.03 0.73 -9.90
N LYS A 234 0.71 1.31 -8.74
CA LYS A 234 1.65 2.13 -7.94
C LYS A 234 2.99 1.39 -7.79
N ARG A 235 4.07 2.06 -8.18
CA ARG A 235 5.47 1.58 -8.31
C ARG A 235 5.94 0.56 -7.25
N ARG A 236 5.48 0.65 -6.00
CA ARG A 236 5.86 -0.28 -4.91
C ARG A 236 5.27 -1.68 -5.05
N VAL A 237 4.01 -1.82 -5.45
CA VAL A 237 3.39 -3.15 -5.62
C VAL A 237 3.90 -3.82 -6.90
N ALA A 238 4.13 -3.04 -7.96
CA ALA A 238 4.78 -3.52 -9.17
C ALA A 238 6.20 -4.05 -8.91
N LEU A 239 6.96 -3.41 -8.01
CA LEU A 239 8.31 -3.86 -7.65
C LEU A 239 8.31 -5.19 -6.88
N SER A 240 7.39 -5.35 -5.93
CA SER A 240 7.24 -6.62 -5.18
C SER A 240 6.77 -7.77 -6.07
N ILE A 241 5.81 -7.52 -6.98
CA ILE A 241 5.37 -8.52 -7.96
C ILE A 241 6.50 -8.86 -8.93
N GLY A 242 7.22 -7.86 -9.45
CA GLY A 242 8.35 -8.06 -10.36
C GLY A 242 9.49 -8.87 -9.72
N LYS A 243 9.83 -8.61 -8.46
CA LYS A 243 10.84 -9.38 -7.73
C LYS A 243 10.43 -10.85 -7.58
N LEU A 244 9.18 -11.11 -7.18
CA LEU A 244 8.67 -12.47 -7.01
C LEU A 244 8.70 -13.25 -8.33
N PHE A 245 8.34 -12.59 -9.43
CA PHE A 245 8.39 -13.17 -10.77
C PHE A 245 9.82 -13.49 -11.21
N LEU A 246 10.78 -12.59 -10.96
CA LEU A 246 12.18 -12.81 -11.28
C LEU A 246 12.74 -14.03 -10.53
N GLU A 247 12.44 -14.16 -9.23
CA GLU A 247 12.85 -15.32 -8.43
C GLU A 247 12.28 -16.64 -8.99
N CYS A 248 11.02 -16.65 -9.45
CA CYS A 248 10.42 -17.83 -10.07
C CYS A 248 11.04 -18.18 -11.43
N VAL A 249 11.36 -17.17 -12.26
CA VAL A 249 12.03 -17.39 -13.55
C VAL A 249 13.45 -17.94 -13.32
N VAL A 250 14.21 -17.37 -12.38
CA VAL A 250 15.54 -17.87 -12.04
C VAL A 250 15.47 -19.32 -11.55
N ALA A 251 14.53 -19.66 -10.67
CA ALA A 251 14.36 -21.03 -10.19
C ALA A 251 14.03 -22.01 -11.33
N LEU A 252 13.15 -21.64 -12.26
CA LEU A 252 12.80 -22.46 -13.43
C LEU A 252 13.99 -22.66 -14.36
N LEU A 253 14.78 -21.62 -14.61
CA LEU A 253 16.01 -21.71 -15.42
C LEU A 253 17.08 -22.56 -14.73
N SER A 254 17.22 -22.46 -13.41
CA SER A 254 18.15 -23.29 -12.64
C SER A 254 17.74 -24.77 -12.68
N ILE A 255 16.46 -25.08 -12.51
CA ILE A 255 15.95 -26.46 -12.64
C ILE A 255 16.20 -26.97 -14.05
N SER A 256 15.83 -26.20 -15.08
CA SER A 256 16.08 -26.57 -16.48
C SER A 256 17.57 -26.82 -16.76
N GLY A 257 18.47 -25.99 -16.21
CA GLY A 257 19.92 -26.14 -16.37
C GLY A 257 20.46 -27.40 -15.70
N ILE A 258 20.00 -27.72 -14.49
CA ILE A 258 20.35 -28.95 -13.78
C ILE A 258 19.90 -30.17 -14.57
N CYS A 259 18.68 -30.14 -15.12
CA CYS A 259 18.16 -31.24 -15.93
C CYS A 259 18.97 -31.45 -17.22
N VAL A 260 19.32 -30.37 -17.93
CA VAL A 260 20.16 -30.44 -19.14
C VAL A 260 21.56 -30.97 -18.81
N ALA A 261 22.15 -30.56 -17.70
CA ALA A 261 23.46 -31.06 -17.26
C ALA A 261 23.41 -32.55 -16.90
N TRP A 262 22.34 -33.02 -16.25
CA TRP A 262 22.11 -34.43 -15.96
C TRP A 262 21.91 -35.28 -17.22
N LEU A 263 21.19 -34.74 -18.20
CA LEU A 263 20.94 -35.34 -19.51
C LEU A 263 22.20 -35.55 -20.36
N TRP A 264 23.26 -34.79 -20.09
CA TRP A 264 24.52 -34.82 -20.84
C TRP A 264 25.59 -35.72 -20.23
N SER A 265 25.29 -36.48 -19.16
CA SER A 265 26.24 -37.45 -18.62
C SER A 265 26.42 -38.62 -19.61
N PRO A 266 27.60 -38.80 -20.22
CA PRO A 266 27.79 -39.75 -21.30
C PRO A 266 28.25 -41.10 -20.75
N SER A 267 27.33 -42.01 -20.47
CA SER A 267 27.61 -43.44 -20.50
C SER A 267 26.32 -44.27 -20.52
N ASP A 268 26.21 -45.14 -21.52
CA ASP A 268 25.24 -46.23 -21.71
C ASP A 268 23.94 -45.92 -22.47
N GLU A 269 23.67 -46.77 -23.47
CA GLU A 269 22.50 -46.78 -24.36
C GLU A 269 21.16 -46.98 -23.62
N CYS A 270 21.18 -47.41 -22.35
CA CYS A 270 20.02 -47.42 -21.46
C CYS A 270 19.50 -46.01 -21.10
N SER A 271 20.27 -44.96 -21.36
CA SER A 271 19.92 -43.57 -20.98
C SER A 271 18.78 -42.95 -21.79
N VAL A 272 18.54 -43.38 -23.05
CA VAL A 272 17.58 -42.70 -23.95
C VAL A 272 16.12 -42.87 -23.49
N GLN A 273 15.74 -44.06 -22.98
CA GLN A 273 14.39 -44.27 -22.44
C GLN A 273 14.16 -43.51 -21.14
N LEU A 274 15.16 -43.48 -20.26
CA LEU A 274 15.09 -42.75 -18.99
C LEU A 274 14.99 -41.23 -19.23
N VAL A 275 15.75 -40.73 -20.19
CA VAL A 275 15.71 -39.33 -20.66
C VAL A 275 14.32 -38.95 -21.19
N THR A 276 13.71 -39.82 -21.99
CA THR A 276 12.39 -39.55 -22.58
C THR A 276 11.30 -39.50 -21.50
N VAL A 277 11.36 -40.42 -20.53
CA VAL A 277 10.45 -40.44 -19.38
C VAL A 277 10.66 -39.22 -18.47
N ALA A 278 11.92 -38.85 -18.19
CA ALA A 278 12.25 -37.70 -17.37
C ALA A 278 11.81 -36.36 -18.02
N MET A 279 12.03 -36.20 -19.33
CA MET A 279 11.54 -35.04 -20.08
C MET A 279 10.01 -34.96 -20.05
N ARG A 280 9.32 -36.10 -20.21
CA ARG A 280 7.85 -36.16 -20.16
C ARG A 280 7.34 -35.79 -18.76
N TRP A 281 8.03 -36.25 -17.72
CA TRP A 281 7.71 -35.89 -16.34
C TRP A 281 7.90 -34.39 -16.08
N HIS A 282 9.00 -33.80 -16.57
CA HIS A 282 9.27 -32.37 -16.42
C HIS A 282 8.33 -31.48 -17.21
N LEU A 283 7.97 -31.84 -18.45
CA LEU A 283 7.04 -31.07 -19.28
C LEU A 283 5.60 -31.16 -18.78
N CYS A 284 5.18 -32.28 -18.19
CA CYS A 284 3.79 -32.46 -17.76
C CYS A 284 3.52 -32.03 -16.31
N ILE A 285 4.49 -32.13 -15.40
CA ILE A 285 4.25 -31.92 -13.95
C ILE A 285 4.80 -30.59 -13.45
N LEU A 286 5.94 -30.14 -13.98
CA LEU A 286 6.56 -28.90 -13.50
C LEU A 286 5.69 -27.66 -13.78
N PRO A 287 5.07 -27.48 -14.98
CA PRO A 287 4.27 -26.28 -15.24
C PRO A 287 3.03 -26.17 -14.35
N PRO A 288 2.22 -27.22 -14.12
CA PRO A 288 1.09 -27.16 -13.19
C PRO A 288 1.52 -26.86 -11.75
N VAL A 289 2.62 -27.45 -11.28
CA VAL A 289 3.12 -27.21 -9.91
C VAL A 289 3.61 -25.77 -9.76
N CYS A 290 4.37 -25.25 -10.72
CA CYS A 290 4.82 -23.86 -10.71
C CYS A 290 3.65 -22.87 -10.81
N LEU A 291 2.66 -23.16 -11.64
CA LEU A 291 1.43 -22.37 -11.72
C LEU A 291 0.68 -22.39 -10.39
N GLY A 292 0.54 -23.56 -9.75
CA GLY A 292 -0.09 -23.70 -8.44
C GLY A 292 0.63 -22.88 -7.35
N ILE A 293 1.96 -22.93 -7.32
CA ILE A 293 2.78 -22.12 -6.38
C ILE A 293 2.61 -20.62 -6.66
N MET A 294 2.61 -20.20 -7.93
CA MET A 294 2.39 -18.82 -8.33
C MET A 294 1.00 -18.34 -7.91
N CYS A 295 -0.05 -19.12 -8.19
CA CYS A 295 -1.42 -18.83 -7.76
C CYS A 295 -1.53 -18.75 -6.23
N LEU A 296 -0.90 -19.66 -5.49
CA LEU A 296 -0.91 -19.65 -4.03
C LEU A 296 -0.19 -18.40 -3.47
N ARG A 297 0.93 -17.98 -4.06
CA ARG A 297 1.65 -16.77 -3.62
C ARG A 297 0.91 -15.50 -3.98
N ILE A 298 0.32 -15.41 -5.17
CA ILE A 298 -0.56 -14.31 -5.57
C ILE A 298 -1.75 -14.26 -4.62
N TRP A 299 -2.38 -15.40 -4.35
CA TRP A 299 -3.50 -15.51 -3.43
C TRP A 299 -3.11 -15.10 -2.01
N ARG A 300 -1.96 -15.54 -1.47
CA ARG A 300 -1.47 -15.09 -0.16
C ARG A 300 -1.23 -13.58 -0.14
N GLY A 301 -0.55 -13.02 -1.13
CA GLY A 301 -0.36 -11.57 -1.23
C GLY A 301 -1.69 -10.81 -1.36
N LEU A 302 -2.68 -11.40 -2.03
CA LEU A 302 -4.03 -10.86 -2.16
C LEU A 302 -4.80 -10.93 -0.85
N MET A 303 -4.69 -12.06 -0.14
CA MET A 303 -5.30 -12.27 1.16
C MET A 303 -4.66 -11.37 2.20
N ASP A 304 -3.34 -11.16 2.17
CA ASP A 304 -2.65 -10.19 3.03
C ASP A 304 -3.15 -8.78 2.73
N VAL A 305 -3.36 -8.44 1.45
CA VAL A 305 -3.98 -7.16 1.07
C VAL A 305 -5.42 -7.09 1.52
N GLN A 306 -6.22 -8.15 1.43
CA GLN A 306 -7.61 -8.17 1.92
C GLN A 306 -7.71 -8.13 3.45
N LEU A 307 -6.78 -8.77 4.15
CA LEU A 307 -6.62 -8.71 5.61
C LEU A 307 -6.19 -7.29 6.03
N LEU A 308 -5.44 -6.60 5.17
CA LEU A 308 -5.06 -5.19 5.34
C LEU A 308 -6.15 -4.20 4.87
N ILE A 309 -7.12 -4.65 4.06
CA ILE A 309 -8.34 -3.89 3.79
C ILE A 309 -9.17 -4.01 5.07
N ASP A 310 -8.80 -3.16 6.02
CA ASP A 310 -9.66 -2.72 7.11
C ASP A 310 -11.06 -2.56 6.49
N THR A 311 -11.98 -3.46 6.85
CA THR A 311 -13.34 -3.37 6.31
C THR A 311 -13.84 -1.95 6.54
N ARG A 312 -14.64 -1.37 5.64
CA ARG A 312 -15.05 0.04 5.79
C ARG A 312 -15.64 0.32 7.18
N ALA A 313 -16.40 -0.62 7.72
CA ALA A 313 -16.86 -0.57 9.11
C ALA A 313 -15.72 -0.51 10.13
N SER A 314 -14.67 -1.32 9.99
CA SER A 314 -13.48 -1.29 10.88
C SER A 314 -12.71 0.03 10.77
N TYR A 315 -12.52 0.55 9.55
CA TYR A 315 -11.96 1.89 9.35
C TYR A 315 -12.81 2.97 10.05
N LEU A 316 -14.12 2.99 9.81
CA LEU A 316 -15.02 3.97 10.42
C LEU A 316 -15.06 3.83 11.95
N LEU A 317 -15.07 2.61 12.47
CA LEU A 317 -14.98 2.32 13.92
C LEU A 317 -13.68 2.87 14.50
N ARG A 318 -12.55 2.69 13.83
CA ARG A 318 -11.25 3.23 14.28
C ARG A 318 -11.21 4.76 14.23
N VAL A 319 -11.77 5.37 13.19
CA VAL A 319 -11.88 6.84 13.15
C VAL A 319 -12.77 7.32 14.29
N LEU A 320 -13.97 6.73 14.44
CA LEU A 320 -14.91 7.07 15.49
C LEU A 320 -14.26 6.95 16.88
N TYR A 321 -13.58 5.83 17.12
CA TYR A 321 -12.82 5.60 18.35
C TYR A 321 -11.76 6.68 18.59
N VAL A 322 -10.95 7.03 17.60
CA VAL A 322 -9.94 8.08 17.73
C VAL A 322 -10.56 9.46 18.01
N ILE A 323 -11.74 9.76 17.44
CA ILE A 323 -12.43 11.03 17.68
C ILE A 323 -13.07 11.06 19.09
N GLU A 324 -13.78 10.00 19.48
CA GLU A 324 -14.46 9.88 20.78
C GLU A 324 -13.43 9.82 21.92
N GLU A 325 -12.44 8.93 21.81
CA GLU A 325 -11.39 8.67 22.81
C GLU A 325 -10.14 9.54 22.61
N GLY A 326 -10.18 10.49 21.69
CA GLY A 326 -9.07 11.42 21.47
C GLY A 326 -8.91 12.42 22.62
N GLY A 327 -9.92 12.58 23.47
CA GLY A 327 -9.94 13.56 24.56
C GLY A 327 -10.50 14.92 24.15
N CYS A 328 -9.98 15.98 24.78
CA CYS A 328 -10.39 17.37 24.48
C CYS A 328 -9.63 17.91 23.25
N TRP A 329 -10.35 18.12 22.14
CA TRP A 329 -9.75 18.52 20.87
C TRP A 329 -9.46 20.03 20.75
N ASP A 330 -10.02 20.88 21.61
CA ASP A 330 -9.99 22.35 21.47
C ASP A 330 -8.59 22.91 21.21
N ARG A 331 -7.60 22.47 22.00
CA ARG A 331 -6.22 22.93 21.87
C ARG A 331 -5.54 22.45 20.60
N CYS A 332 -5.90 21.25 20.14
CA CYS A 332 -5.42 20.68 18.89
C CYS A 332 -6.09 21.35 17.67
N VAL A 333 -7.37 21.71 17.74
CA VAL A 333 -8.05 22.52 16.73
C VAL A 333 -7.32 23.85 16.54
N SER A 334 -6.98 24.54 17.63
CA SER A 334 -6.18 25.76 17.57
C SER A 334 -4.80 25.53 16.96
N LEU A 335 -4.14 24.42 17.29
CA LEU A 335 -2.88 24.04 16.68
C LEU A 335 -3.02 23.78 15.17
N ILE A 336 -4.09 23.10 14.73
CA ILE A 336 -4.34 22.85 13.31
C ILE A 336 -4.52 24.16 12.54
N TYR A 337 -5.27 25.12 13.09
CA TYR A 337 -5.40 26.45 12.48
C TYR A 337 -4.07 27.19 12.44
N TYR A 338 -3.29 27.16 13.52
CA TYR A 338 -1.93 27.72 13.55
C TYR A 338 -1.05 27.10 12.43
N LEU A 339 -1.08 25.78 12.27
CA LEU A 339 -0.30 25.05 11.26
C LEU A 339 -0.78 25.34 9.82
N LYS A 340 -2.09 25.52 9.62
CA LYS A 340 -2.67 25.94 8.35
C LYS A 340 -2.24 27.38 8.01
N ASN A 341 -2.41 28.31 8.94
CA ASN A 341 -2.12 29.73 8.73
C ASN A 341 -0.61 30.03 8.66
N SER A 342 0.23 29.14 9.18
CA SER A 342 1.69 29.10 8.93
C SER A 342 2.09 28.41 7.61
N ARG A 343 1.12 27.99 6.78
CA ARG A 343 1.33 27.28 5.50
C ARG A 343 2.07 25.94 5.64
N ARG A 344 1.97 25.32 6.82
CA ARG A 344 2.63 24.05 7.17
C ARG A 344 1.75 22.82 6.91
N LEU A 345 0.43 23.01 6.97
CA LEU A 345 -0.54 22.05 6.46
C LEU A 345 -0.94 22.41 5.03
N PRO A 346 -1.16 21.41 4.15
CA PRO A 346 -1.49 21.66 2.74
C PRO A 346 -2.88 22.26 2.55
N SER A 347 -3.88 21.77 3.29
CA SER A 347 -5.27 22.21 3.22
C SER A 347 -6.06 21.73 4.43
N LEU A 348 -7.21 22.35 4.67
CA LEU A 348 -8.25 21.88 5.58
C LEU A 348 -9.55 21.63 4.81
N PRO A 349 -10.41 20.69 5.26
CA PRO A 349 -10.19 19.77 6.38
C PRO A 349 -9.15 18.68 6.06
N ILE A 350 -8.45 18.19 7.07
CA ILE A 350 -7.52 17.05 6.95
C ILE A 350 -8.35 15.77 6.80
N ILE A 351 -8.22 15.10 5.66
CA ILE A 351 -8.91 13.82 5.41
C ILE A 351 -8.16 12.71 6.14
N ILE A 352 -8.70 12.19 7.25
CA ILE A 352 -8.15 11.04 7.99
C ILE A 352 -8.20 9.80 7.09
N THR A 353 -7.08 9.12 6.89
CA THR A 353 -6.97 7.91 6.07
C THR A 353 -6.62 6.69 6.92
N ALA A 354 -6.76 5.48 6.35
CA ALA A 354 -6.29 4.26 7.01
C ALA A 354 -4.77 4.25 7.26
N HIS A 355 -3.98 5.07 6.55
CA HIS A 355 -2.55 5.21 6.86
C HIS A 355 -2.34 5.97 8.17
N ASP A 356 -3.11 7.03 8.41
CA ASP A 356 -3.06 7.86 9.61
C ASP A 356 -3.41 7.02 10.85
N LEU A 357 -4.48 6.22 10.78
CA LEU A 357 -4.91 5.33 11.86
C LEU A 357 -3.88 4.24 12.18
N ARG A 358 -3.17 3.73 11.17
CA ARG A 358 -2.09 2.76 11.40
C ARG A 358 -0.91 3.36 12.17
N ARG A 359 -0.63 4.65 11.97
CA ARG A 359 0.42 5.37 12.71
C ARG A 359 0.03 5.69 14.14
N ALA A 360 -1.26 5.84 14.42
CA ALA A 360 -1.77 5.95 15.78
C ALA A 360 -1.47 4.69 16.63
N GLY A 361 -1.20 3.56 15.99
CA GLY A 361 -0.79 2.31 16.64
C GLY A 361 -1.97 1.43 17.03
N SER A 362 -1.71 0.48 17.94
CA SER A 362 -2.77 -0.34 18.53
C SER A 362 -3.62 0.47 19.51
N ARG A 363 -4.80 -0.04 19.89
CA ARG A 363 -5.65 0.59 20.91
C ARG A 363 -4.88 0.84 22.22
N ALA A 364 -4.10 -0.14 22.68
CA ALA A 364 -3.31 -0.02 23.90
C ALA A 364 -2.27 1.10 23.79
N VAL A 365 -1.55 1.16 22.66
CA VAL A 365 -0.56 2.22 22.39
C VAL A 365 -1.21 3.59 22.28
N PHE A 366 -2.42 3.68 21.71
CA PHE A 366 -3.15 4.93 21.59
C PHE A 366 -3.55 5.45 22.98
N ILE A 367 -4.23 4.62 23.80
CA ILE A 367 -4.70 5.02 25.14
C ILE A 367 -3.53 5.33 26.08
N SER A 368 -2.39 4.66 25.95
CA SER A 368 -1.23 4.90 26.82
C SER A 368 -0.58 6.28 26.61
N ARG A 369 -0.96 7.02 25.57
CA ARG A 369 -0.38 8.33 25.25
C ARG A 369 -1.25 9.48 25.78
N PRO A 370 -0.63 10.62 26.17
CA PRO A 370 -1.39 11.83 26.50
C PRO A 370 -2.30 12.27 25.34
N GLU A 371 -3.44 12.90 25.66
CA GLU A 371 -4.46 13.29 24.67
C GLU A 371 -3.88 14.12 23.52
N ALA A 372 -3.06 15.12 23.82
CA ALA A 372 -2.42 15.94 22.79
C ALA A 372 -1.51 15.14 21.84
N VAL A 373 -0.83 14.09 22.32
CA VAL A 373 -0.02 13.20 21.47
C VAL A 373 -0.93 12.34 20.60
N ARG A 374 -1.99 11.76 21.17
CA ARG A 374 -2.99 10.97 20.44
C ARG A 374 -3.56 11.77 19.26
N GLN A 375 -3.98 13.00 19.55
CA GLN A 375 -4.62 13.89 18.58
C GLN A 375 -3.63 14.37 17.52
N TYR A 376 -2.45 14.87 17.92
CA TYR A 376 -1.45 15.38 16.98
C TYR A 376 -0.80 14.27 16.15
N GLY A 377 -0.52 13.12 16.75
CA GLY A 377 0.06 11.94 16.09
C GLY A 377 -0.76 11.44 14.90
N LEU A 378 -2.07 11.68 14.90
CA LEU A 378 -2.96 11.33 13.79
C LEU A 378 -2.58 12.03 12.47
N PHE A 379 -2.12 13.29 12.52
CA PHE A 379 -1.83 14.09 11.33
C PHE A 379 -0.41 14.68 11.29
N SER A 380 0.43 14.41 12.31
CA SER A 380 1.80 14.93 12.42
C SER A 380 2.63 14.72 11.15
N HIS A 381 2.52 13.54 10.53
CA HIS A 381 3.22 13.16 9.30
C HIS A 381 2.80 13.96 8.05
N ARG A 382 1.72 14.72 8.10
CA ARG A 382 1.25 15.57 6.99
C ARG A 382 1.80 16.99 7.07
N VAL A 383 2.39 17.35 8.20
CA VAL A 383 3.04 18.64 8.32
C VAL A 383 4.29 18.61 7.45
N ARG A 384 4.47 19.63 6.60
CA ARG A 384 5.53 19.69 5.57
C ARG A 384 6.97 19.60 6.09
N ARG A 385 7.20 19.45 7.40
CA ARG A 385 8.54 19.33 8.00
C ARG A 385 8.69 18.04 8.81
N PRO A 386 9.72 17.23 8.54
CA PRO A 386 10.00 16.02 9.30
C PRO A 386 10.25 16.25 10.80
N LEU A 387 10.76 17.43 11.18
CA LEU A 387 11.17 17.74 12.57
C LEU A 387 10.03 17.76 13.60
N ALA A 388 8.80 17.84 13.14
CA ALA A 388 7.63 17.85 14.00
C ALA A 388 6.74 16.63 13.80
N GLN A 389 7.20 15.64 13.05
CA GLN A 389 6.52 14.35 13.00
C GLN A 389 6.69 13.67 14.36
N ILE A 390 5.60 13.19 14.94
CA ILE A 390 5.67 12.27 16.09
C ILE A 390 5.68 10.85 15.55
N ASP A 391 6.73 10.12 15.90
CA ASP A 391 6.87 8.69 15.64
C ASP A 391 6.91 7.93 16.96
N TYR A 392 6.35 6.72 16.96
CA TYR A 392 6.35 5.85 18.13
C TYR A 392 7.24 4.65 17.87
N PHE A 393 8.27 4.49 18.69
CA PHE A 393 9.30 3.48 18.53
C PHE A 393 9.71 2.95 19.90
N ASN A 394 9.85 1.63 20.04
CA ASN A 394 10.27 0.98 21.30
C ASN A 394 9.53 1.45 22.57
N GLY A 395 8.23 1.71 22.46
CA GLY A 395 7.43 2.14 23.61
C GLY A 395 7.47 3.64 23.91
N GLN A 396 8.20 4.43 23.12
CA GLN A 396 8.42 5.86 23.36
C GLN A 396 8.01 6.70 22.14
N ASP A 397 7.55 7.92 22.40
CA ASP A 397 7.25 8.91 21.36
C ASP A 397 8.49 9.77 21.09
N TYR A 398 8.79 9.98 19.82
CA TYR A 398 9.92 10.78 19.33
C TYR A 398 9.38 11.92 18.49
N LEU A 399 10.01 13.11 18.60
CA LEU A 399 9.68 14.25 17.77
C LEU A 399 10.81 14.52 16.77
N GLY A 400 10.52 14.34 15.48
CA GLY A 400 11.48 14.43 14.40
C GLY A 400 11.79 13.07 13.79
N GLY A 401 11.69 12.94 12.46
CA GLY A 401 11.85 11.67 11.74
C GLY A 401 13.27 11.07 11.69
N LEU A 402 14.20 11.50 12.53
CA LEU A 402 15.54 10.92 12.66
C LEU A 402 15.66 10.32 14.06
N ALA A 403 15.92 9.01 14.14
CA ALA A 403 16.02 8.27 15.40
C ALA A 403 17.14 8.75 16.35
N ASP A 404 17.95 9.72 15.93
CA ASP A 404 18.95 10.41 16.76
C ASP A 404 18.37 11.54 17.63
N THR A 405 17.06 11.82 17.56
CA THR A 405 16.44 12.82 18.44
C THR A 405 16.05 12.22 19.79
N ASP A 406 16.23 12.99 20.85
CA ASP A 406 15.82 12.62 22.20
C ASP A 406 14.33 12.23 22.25
N ALA A 407 14.04 11.08 22.88
CA ALA A 407 12.67 10.67 23.17
C ALA A 407 11.94 11.76 23.96
N LEU A 408 10.66 11.99 23.66
CA LEU A 408 9.83 12.92 24.40
C LEU A 408 9.67 12.43 25.84
N LYS A 409 10.04 13.28 26.80
CA LYS A 409 9.86 13.00 28.23
C LYS A 409 8.71 13.86 28.75
N TYR A 410 7.61 13.24 29.13
CA TYR A 410 6.51 13.93 29.80
C TYR A 410 6.93 14.24 31.24
N VAL A 411 6.94 15.52 31.61
CA VAL A 411 7.48 16.00 32.90
C VAL A 411 6.49 15.77 34.04
N SER A 412 5.20 15.73 33.72
CA SER A 412 4.17 15.35 34.70
C SER A 412 4.10 13.84 34.82
N ILE A 413 4.05 13.34 36.07
CA ILE A 413 3.72 11.95 36.39
C ILE A 413 2.22 11.70 36.14
N ASP A 414 1.42 12.77 36.14
CA ASP A 414 -0.02 12.67 35.95
C ASP A 414 -0.38 12.70 34.45
N LEU A 415 -0.58 11.50 33.90
CA LEU A 415 -1.05 11.30 32.53
C LEU A 415 -2.51 11.74 32.32
N THR A 416 -3.22 12.18 33.37
CA THR A 416 -4.57 12.74 33.22
C THR A 416 -4.56 14.16 32.67
N GLU A 417 -3.42 14.87 32.69
CA GLU A 417 -3.30 16.14 31.98
C GLU A 417 -3.43 15.89 30.46
N SER A 418 -4.45 16.50 29.82
CA SER A 418 -4.68 16.36 28.37
C SER A 418 -3.46 16.75 27.52
N ASP A 419 -2.69 17.75 27.95
CA ASP A 419 -1.54 18.27 27.21
C ASP A 419 -0.36 18.57 28.16
N PRO A 420 0.33 17.52 28.65
CA PRO A 420 1.29 17.63 29.74
C PRO A 420 2.54 18.41 29.32
N PRO A 421 3.22 19.07 30.27
CA PRO A 421 4.54 19.64 30.02
C PRO A 421 5.50 18.57 29.50
N THR A 422 6.25 18.92 28.48
CA THR A 422 7.08 17.98 27.73
C THR A 422 8.51 18.47 27.67
N ARG A 423 9.47 17.61 27.93
CA ARG A 423 10.90 17.92 27.88
C ARG A 423 11.54 17.31 26.64
N ARG A 424 12.39 18.09 25.97
CA ARG A 424 13.19 17.71 24.79
C ARG A 424 14.49 18.51 24.78
N ASP A 425 15.63 17.87 24.52
CA ASP A 425 16.94 18.53 24.32
C ASP A 425 17.32 19.51 25.46
N GLY A 426 16.93 19.21 26.71
CA GLY A 426 17.15 20.09 27.87
C GLY A 426 16.12 21.22 28.06
N TYR A 427 15.23 21.44 27.11
CA TYR A 427 14.12 22.38 27.19
C TYR A 427 12.86 21.72 27.75
N VAL A 428 12.15 22.41 28.64
CA VAL A 428 10.84 22.01 29.16
C VAL A 428 9.79 22.93 28.55
N TYR A 429 8.89 22.37 27.77
CA TYR A 429 7.78 23.08 27.16
C TYR A 429 6.56 22.98 28.06
N SER A 430 5.76 24.04 28.08
CA SER A 430 4.55 24.08 28.92
C SER A 430 3.50 23.04 28.53
N SER A 431 3.59 22.52 27.30
CA SER A 431 2.74 21.47 26.76
C SER A 431 3.34 20.88 25.48
N ILE A 432 2.78 19.79 24.94
CA ILE A 432 3.17 19.21 23.65
C ILE A 432 2.80 20.17 22.53
N THR A 433 1.61 20.78 22.58
CA THR A 433 1.20 21.70 21.52
C THR A 433 2.09 22.95 21.47
N ASP A 434 2.59 23.41 22.62
CA ASP A 434 3.55 24.53 22.68
C ASP A 434 4.95 24.10 22.20
N LEU A 435 5.39 22.87 22.50
CA LEU A 435 6.58 22.26 21.90
C LEU A 435 6.50 22.28 20.37
N ILE A 436 5.37 21.84 19.81
CA ILE A 436 5.15 21.87 18.36
C ILE A 436 5.24 23.31 17.83
N ILE A 437 4.59 24.29 18.47
CA ILE A 437 4.65 25.71 18.08
C ILE A 437 6.09 26.26 18.10
N LEU A 438 6.88 25.92 19.13
CA LEU A 438 8.19 26.50 19.42
C LEU A 438 9.36 25.82 18.69
N VAL A 439 9.24 24.56 18.28
CA VAL A 439 10.29 23.86 17.51
C VAL A 439 10.32 24.34 16.05
N TYR A 440 9.21 24.83 15.50
CA TYR A 440 9.16 25.23 14.08
C TYR A 440 9.99 26.46 13.67
N PRO A 441 10.03 27.58 14.43
CA PRO A 441 10.70 28.81 13.99
C PRO A 441 12.22 28.66 13.86
N ILE A 442 12.83 27.79 14.66
CA ILE A 442 14.28 27.72 14.85
C ILE A 442 15.04 27.30 13.57
N ASP A 443 14.39 26.54 12.69
CA ASP A 443 15.04 25.95 11.51
C ASP A 443 14.66 26.65 10.17
N GLU A 444 14.06 27.85 10.22
CA GLU A 444 13.64 28.58 9.00
C GLU A 444 14.77 29.33 8.27
N SER A 445 16.01 29.26 8.75
CA SER A 445 17.11 30.08 8.24
C SER A 445 17.47 29.80 6.77
N THR A 446 17.26 28.58 6.24
CA THR A 446 17.96 28.19 5.02
C THR A 446 17.24 28.42 3.67
N HIS A 447 16.06 27.86 3.28
CA HIS A 447 15.72 27.87 1.82
C HIS A 447 14.26 27.97 1.29
N SER A 448 13.23 28.50 1.97
CA SER A 448 11.87 28.57 1.36
C SER A 448 11.38 29.98 0.96
N PRO A 449 10.76 30.18 -0.23
CA PRO A 449 10.09 31.43 -0.63
C PRO A 449 8.72 31.66 0.04
N LEU A 450 8.20 30.69 0.79
CA LEU A 450 6.93 30.79 1.53
C LEU A 450 7.15 31.20 3.00
N ARG A 451 8.26 31.89 3.30
CA ARG A 451 8.65 32.27 4.67
C ARG A 451 7.63 33.24 5.29
N PRO A 452 7.25 33.02 6.56
CA PRO A 452 6.76 34.09 7.41
C PRO A 452 7.72 35.28 7.36
N HIS A 453 7.17 36.48 7.29
CA HIS A 453 7.98 37.69 7.33
C HIS A 453 8.23 38.08 8.77
N VAL A 454 9.51 38.26 9.11
CA VAL A 454 9.94 38.75 10.42
C VAL A 454 10.14 40.26 10.34
N THR A 455 9.53 40.99 11.25
CA THR A 455 9.68 42.45 11.41
C THR A 455 9.74 42.77 12.90
N TYR A 456 10.26 43.95 13.26
CA TYR A 456 10.32 44.38 14.66
C TYR A 456 9.25 45.43 14.97
N PRO A 457 8.80 45.56 16.24
CA PRO A 457 7.84 46.56 16.64
C PRO A 457 8.28 47.99 16.27
N SER A 458 9.59 48.25 16.31
CA SER A 458 10.21 49.51 15.86
C SER A 458 9.90 49.85 14.40
N ASP A 459 9.68 48.84 13.56
CA ASP A 459 9.46 49.03 12.13
C ASP A 459 7.98 49.17 11.78
N LEU A 460 7.07 48.71 12.66
CA LEU A 460 5.62 48.75 12.44
C LEU A 460 4.95 50.00 13.01
N LEU A 461 5.65 50.75 13.87
CA LEU A 461 5.05 51.78 14.72
C LEU A 461 5.84 53.06 14.65
N THR A 462 5.18 54.09 14.16
CA THR A 462 5.73 55.43 14.08
C THR A 462 4.81 56.36 14.87
N PRO A 463 5.30 57.05 15.92
CA PRO A 463 6.64 56.95 16.49
C PRO A 463 6.87 55.60 17.22
N PRO A 464 8.12 55.10 17.28
CA PRO A 464 8.44 53.92 18.07
C PRO A 464 8.09 54.21 19.53
N PRO A 465 7.19 53.43 20.16
CA PRO A 465 6.84 53.62 21.55
C PRO A 465 8.10 53.51 22.41
N LYS A 466 8.39 54.53 23.20
CA LYS A 466 9.53 54.52 24.15
C LYS A 466 9.36 53.46 25.25
N GLN A 467 8.16 52.89 25.39
CA GLN A 467 7.79 51.92 26.42
C GLN A 467 7.06 50.73 25.78
N TYR A 468 7.81 49.92 25.04
CA TYR A 468 7.45 48.51 24.87
C TYR A 468 7.89 47.73 26.10
N GLN A 469 7.37 48.08 27.27
CA GLN A 469 7.42 47.15 28.37
C GLN A 469 6.21 46.24 28.21
N LEU A 470 6.34 45.25 27.32
CA LEU A 470 5.75 43.94 27.62
C LEU A 470 6.35 43.60 28.99
N THR A 471 5.65 43.98 30.04
CA THR A 471 6.23 44.04 31.38
C THR A 471 6.75 42.65 31.72
N PRO A 472 7.82 42.55 32.52
CA PRO A 472 8.25 41.27 33.08
C PRO A 472 7.07 40.45 33.64
N ASP A 473 5.99 41.11 34.06
CA ASP A 473 4.73 40.51 34.50
C ASP A 473 3.97 39.76 33.39
N VAL A 474 3.93 40.26 32.15
CA VAL A 474 3.37 39.54 30.99
C VAL A 474 4.20 38.29 30.67
N ILE A 475 5.52 38.39 30.80
CA ILE A 475 6.45 37.26 30.63
C ILE A 475 6.26 36.25 31.76
N ARG A 476 6.06 36.70 33.01
CA ARG A 476 5.92 35.86 34.21
C ARG A 476 4.53 35.25 34.39
N HIS A 477 3.49 35.77 33.74
CA HIS A 477 2.15 35.19 33.85
C HIS A 477 2.16 33.70 33.50
N ALA A 478 1.59 32.89 34.39
CA ALA A 478 1.48 31.46 34.24
C ALA A 478 0.66 31.10 32.98
N ARG A 479 0.76 29.84 32.54
CA ARG A 479 0.18 29.27 31.31
C ARG A 479 -1.20 29.85 30.95
N GLY A 480 -1.47 29.96 29.66
CA GLY A 480 -2.82 30.19 29.15
C GLY A 480 -2.86 31.31 28.12
N GLN A 481 -3.42 32.45 28.51
CA GLN A 481 -3.73 33.55 27.61
C GLN A 481 -3.24 34.89 28.16
N TRP A 482 -2.83 35.79 27.27
CA TRP A 482 -2.54 37.18 27.57
C TRP A 482 -3.41 38.06 26.67
N ASN A 483 -4.31 38.86 27.24
CA ASN A 483 -5.26 39.68 26.48
C ASN A 483 -6.02 38.88 25.39
N GLY A 484 -6.43 37.65 25.73
CA GLY A 484 -7.09 36.71 24.82
C GLY A 484 -6.20 36.12 23.72
N CYS A 485 -4.90 36.43 23.71
CA CYS A 485 -3.89 35.83 22.85
C CYS A 485 -3.32 34.57 23.51
N ARG A 486 -3.09 33.51 22.75
CA ARG A 486 -2.50 32.28 23.29
C ARG A 486 -1.01 32.49 23.59
N LYS A 487 -0.56 32.05 24.76
CA LYS A 487 0.86 32.06 25.16
C LYS A 487 1.44 30.64 25.08
N ALA A 488 2.41 30.43 24.19
CA ALA A 488 3.23 29.23 24.15
C ALA A 488 4.55 29.51 24.91
N GLY A 489 4.89 28.70 25.90
CA GLY A 489 6.07 28.95 26.73
C GLY A 489 7.02 27.76 26.76
N VAL A 490 8.32 28.04 26.59
CA VAL A 490 9.40 27.11 26.91
C VAL A 490 10.24 27.66 28.06
N TRP A 491 10.68 26.73 28.89
CA TRP A 491 11.58 26.90 30.01
C TRP A 491 12.88 26.19 29.68
N TRP A 492 14.00 26.83 29.90
CA TRP A 492 15.30 26.20 29.84
C TRP A 492 15.93 26.21 31.23
N VAL A 493 16.40 25.05 31.67
CA VAL A 493 17.04 24.88 32.97
C VAL A 493 18.50 24.57 32.73
N ASP A 494 19.35 25.58 32.91
CA ASP A 494 20.81 25.41 32.88
C ASP A 494 21.42 25.93 34.18
N LYS A 495 22.17 25.07 34.87
CA LYS A 495 22.96 25.39 36.07
C LYS A 495 22.22 26.25 37.11
N GLY A 496 20.94 25.96 37.35
CA GLY A 496 20.11 26.66 38.35
C GLY A 496 19.49 27.99 37.88
N THR A 497 19.73 28.42 36.64
CA THR A 497 19.04 29.58 36.04
C THR A 497 17.86 29.10 35.20
N LEU A 498 16.66 29.59 35.53
CA LEU A 498 15.43 29.31 34.78
C LEU A 498 15.21 30.42 33.75
N TRP A 499 15.37 30.10 32.47
CA TRP A 499 15.09 31.02 31.37
C TRP A 499 13.72 30.72 30.78
N GLN A 500 12.87 31.73 30.64
CA GLN A 500 11.56 31.60 30.02
C GLN A 500 11.54 32.34 28.68
N VAL A 501 11.16 31.63 27.63
CA VAL A 501 11.06 32.16 26.26
C VAL A 501 9.59 32.05 25.84
N PRO A 502 8.78 33.12 26.03
CA PRO A 502 7.38 33.12 25.61
C PRO A 502 7.26 33.45 24.13
N ASN A 503 6.36 32.74 23.43
CA ASN A 503 5.83 33.11 22.13
C ASN A 503 4.33 33.41 22.28
N PHE A 504 3.90 34.59 21.83
CA PHE A 504 2.50 35.01 21.87
C PHE A 504 1.89 34.87 20.49
N ILE A 505 0.84 34.07 20.36
CA ILE A 505 0.05 33.94 19.13
C ILE A 505 -1.08 34.97 19.21
N LEU A 506 -0.96 36.03 18.43
CA LEU A 506 -1.90 37.15 18.44
C LEU A 506 -3.12 36.91 17.55
N CYS A 507 -2.92 36.17 16.46
CA CYS A 507 -3.93 35.82 15.45
C CYS A 507 -3.42 34.59 14.69
N GLY A 508 -4.31 33.69 14.25
CA GLY A 508 -3.98 32.57 13.38
C GLY A 508 -4.29 31.20 13.95
N ASP A 509 -4.75 31.11 15.20
CA ASP A 509 -5.11 29.87 15.88
C ASP A 509 -6.64 29.64 15.94
N LYS A 510 -7.42 30.43 15.19
CA LYS A 510 -8.88 30.28 15.06
C LYS A 510 -9.32 30.08 13.62
N ALA A 511 -10.53 29.54 13.45
CA ALA A 511 -11.12 29.25 12.14
C ALA A 511 -11.31 30.49 11.26
N ALA A 512 -11.66 31.62 11.87
CA ALA A 512 -11.92 32.88 11.18
C ALA A 512 -10.63 33.62 10.77
N ASP A 513 -9.48 33.20 11.29
CA ASP A 513 -8.22 33.88 11.02
C ASP A 513 -7.71 33.52 9.62
N ALA A 514 -7.47 34.55 8.82
CA ALA A 514 -6.98 34.42 7.45
C ALA A 514 -5.45 34.36 7.35
N PHE A 515 -4.74 34.70 8.42
CA PHE A 515 -3.29 34.77 8.49
C PHE A 515 -2.82 34.55 9.93
N LEU A 516 -1.52 34.31 10.09
CA LEU A 516 -0.87 34.12 11.38
C LEU A 516 -0.07 35.38 11.75
N VAL A 517 -0.17 35.79 13.01
CA VAL A 517 0.74 36.74 13.65
C VAL A 517 1.16 36.18 14.99
N HIS A 518 2.46 36.06 15.21
CA HIS A 518 3.00 35.76 16.53
C HIS A 518 4.19 36.65 16.86
N VAL A 519 4.42 36.85 18.15
CA VAL A 519 5.53 37.63 18.71
C VAL A 519 6.40 36.70 19.52
N ASP A 520 7.69 36.65 19.20
CA ASP A 520 8.65 35.83 19.92
C ASP A 520 9.20 36.54 21.18
N SER A 521 10.02 35.84 21.94
CA SER A 521 10.65 36.37 23.17
C SER A 521 11.57 37.58 22.94
N ARG A 522 12.07 37.76 21.71
CA ARG A 522 12.91 38.90 21.30
C ARG A 522 12.08 40.04 20.73
N LEU A 523 10.76 39.96 20.89
CA LEU A 523 9.77 40.86 20.30
C LEU A 523 9.75 40.80 18.77
N GLY A 524 10.36 39.79 18.15
CA GLY A 524 10.26 39.56 16.71
C GLY A 524 8.83 39.23 16.33
N ILE A 525 8.27 39.97 15.37
CA ILE A 525 6.91 39.79 14.88
C ILE A 525 6.99 38.96 13.60
N CYS A 526 6.41 37.78 13.63
CA CYS A 526 6.30 36.88 12.49
C CYS A 526 4.87 36.93 11.94
N THR A 527 4.72 37.30 10.66
CA THR A 527 3.42 37.34 9.99
C THR A 527 3.38 36.52 8.71
N THR A 528 2.21 35.92 8.42
CA THR A 528 1.91 35.29 7.11
C THR A 528 0.95 36.11 6.25
N GLU A 529 0.63 37.33 6.68
CA GLU A 529 -0.07 38.31 5.86
C GLU A 529 0.67 38.50 4.52
N PRO A 530 -0.01 38.36 3.37
CA PRO A 530 0.60 38.65 2.08
C PRO A 530 1.08 40.11 2.02
N PRO A 531 2.31 40.38 1.58
CA PRO A 531 2.80 41.75 1.49
C PRO A 531 2.02 42.55 0.46
N VAL A 532 1.66 43.79 0.80
CA VAL A 532 1.09 44.75 -0.17
C VAL A 532 2.17 45.14 -1.18
N ALA A 533 1.88 44.94 -2.46
CA ALA A 533 2.82 45.25 -3.54
C ALA A 533 3.25 46.73 -3.49
N TRP A 534 4.51 46.99 -3.83
CA TRP A 534 5.10 48.33 -3.92
C TRP A 534 5.26 49.11 -2.60
N LYS A 535 4.87 48.54 -1.46
CA LYS A 535 5.07 49.15 -0.15
C LYS A 535 6.43 48.79 0.45
N ARG A 536 7.21 49.83 0.79
CA ARG A 536 8.55 49.67 1.37
C ARG A 536 8.53 49.55 2.89
N ARG A 537 7.70 50.36 3.57
CA ARG A 537 7.62 50.37 5.03
C ARG A 537 6.88 49.12 5.53
N PRO A 538 7.35 48.44 6.59
CA PRO A 538 6.72 47.22 7.10
C PRO A 538 5.26 47.39 7.53
N ASP A 539 4.88 48.54 8.09
CA ASP A 539 3.50 48.84 8.48
C ASP A 539 2.56 49.02 7.28
N GLU A 540 3.05 49.64 6.20
CA GLU A 540 2.32 49.72 4.94
C GLU A 540 2.30 48.38 4.18
N ARG A 541 3.34 47.56 4.37
CA ARG A 541 3.47 46.25 3.72
C ARG A 541 2.57 45.20 4.36
N TYR A 542 2.35 45.27 5.68
CA TYR A 542 1.52 44.35 6.47
C TYR A 542 0.50 45.12 7.32
N PRO A 543 -0.45 45.82 6.69
CA PRO A 543 -1.34 46.74 7.38
C PRO A 543 -2.22 46.05 8.44
N ARG A 544 -2.66 44.81 8.22
CA ARG A 544 -3.49 44.08 9.19
C ARG A 544 -2.67 43.65 10.40
N THR A 545 -1.43 43.21 10.17
CA THR A 545 -0.46 42.88 11.22
C THR A 545 -0.16 44.13 12.06
N ALA A 546 0.14 45.26 11.41
CA ALA A 546 0.41 46.52 12.10
C ALA A 546 -0.80 46.98 12.93
N ALA A 547 -2.01 46.93 12.37
CA ALA A 547 -3.24 47.26 13.09
C ALA A 547 -3.48 46.36 14.31
N LEU A 548 -3.30 45.04 14.15
CA LEU A 548 -3.44 44.07 15.24
C LEU A 548 -2.43 44.33 16.36
N ILE A 549 -1.17 44.58 16.02
CA ILE A 549 -0.12 44.91 16.99
C ILE A 549 -0.49 46.20 17.73
N ARG A 550 -0.89 47.27 17.03
CA ARG A 550 -1.36 48.52 17.66
C ARG A 550 -2.51 48.27 18.64
N GLN A 551 -3.51 47.49 18.22
CA GLN A 551 -4.66 47.17 19.06
C GLN A 551 -4.24 46.42 20.34
N LYS A 552 -3.38 45.40 20.22
CA LYS A 552 -2.96 44.58 21.35
C LYS A 552 -2.01 45.32 22.30
N VAL A 553 -1.24 46.26 21.78
CA VAL A 553 -0.27 47.05 22.54
C VAL A 553 -0.94 48.21 23.25
N VAL A 554 -1.91 48.88 22.62
CA VAL A 554 -2.70 49.94 23.29
C VAL A 554 -3.59 49.35 24.40
N ALA A 555 -4.00 48.09 24.27
CA ALA A 555 -4.81 47.40 25.27
C ALA A 555 -4.00 46.80 26.43
N ALA A 556 -2.66 46.84 26.36
CA ALA A 556 -1.75 46.35 27.39
C ALA A 556 -1.19 47.53 28.18
#